data_AF-A0A654AU59-F1
#
_entry.id   AF-A0A654AU59-F1
#
_cell.length_a   1.000
_cell.length_b   1.000
_cell.length_c   1.000
_cell.angle_alpha   90.00
_cell.angle_beta   90.00
_cell.angle_gamma   90.00
#
_symmetry.space_group_name_H-M   'P 1'
#
loop_
_entity.id
_entity.type
_entity.pdbx_description
1 polymer ?
#
loop_
_entity_poly.entity_id
_entity_poly.type
_entity_poly.pdbx_seq_one_letter_code
_entity_poly.pdbx_strand_id
1 'polypeptide(L)' 'MRNTPRVTTDGYDQIGPFHPKLVWGAILLVEVAVVVGLVTGFVWIGDKVEDQIAPGGTEWIDF' A
#
# COMPACT_ATOMS: atom_id res chain seq x y z
N MET A 1 -15.01 35.33 6.88
CA MET A 1 -15.61 34.46 5.85
C MET A 1 -15.77 33.08 6.48
N ARG A 2 -16.98 32.53 6.58
CA ARG A 2 -17.15 31.15 7.08
C ARG A 2 -16.66 30.21 5.98
N ASN A 3 -15.68 29.36 6.29
CA ASN A 3 -15.37 28.21 5.44
C ASN A 3 -16.57 27.25 5.54
N THR A 4 -17.54 27.42 4.67
CA THR A 4 -18.64 26.46 4.54
C THR A 4 -18.02 25.16 4.01
N PRO A 5 -18.19 24.02 4.70
CA PRO A 5 -17.74 22.73 4.19
C PRO A 5 -18.33 22.50 2.80
N ARG A 6 -17.50 22.12 1.83
CA ARG A 6 -18.00 21.68 0.52
C ARG A 6 -18.43 20.24 0.66
N VAL A 7 -19.74 20.03 0.68
CA VAL A 7 -20.34 18.71 0.83
C VAL A 7 -20.59 18.11 -0.57
N THR A 8 -20.31 16.83 -0.74
CA THR A 8 -20.64 16.07 -1.95
C THR A 8 -22.16 15.86 -2.07
N THR A 9 -22.65 15.47 -3.25
CA THR A 9 -24.08 15.20 -3.47
C THR A 9 -24.65 14.09 -2.58
N ASP A 10 -23.79 13.19 -2.10
CA ASP A 10 -24.11 12.09 -1.19
C ASP A 10 -23.80 12.41 0.29
N GLY A 11 -23.51 13.68 0.63
CA GLY A 11 -23.47 14.16 2.01
C GLY A 11 -22.12 14.05 2.72
N TYR A 12 -21.02 13.76 2.02
CA TYR A 12 -19.69 13.69 2.61
C TYR A 12 -18.91 15.00 2.48
N ASP A 13 -18.02 15.29 3.42
CA ASP A 13 -17.11 16.42 3.32
C ASP A 13 -16.03 16.17 2.26
N GLN A 14 -15.92 17.05 1.26
CA GLN A 14 -14.89 16.94 0.22
C GLN A 14 -13.48 17.02 0.80
N ILE A 15 -12.55 16.29 0.18
CA ILE A 15 -11.11 16.40 0.45
C ILE A 15 -10.48 17.14 -0.73
N GLY A 16 -10.26 18.44 -0.56
CA GLY A 16 -9.84 19.32 -1.65
C GLY A 16 -10.87 19.34 -2.78
N PRO A 17 -10.47 19.08 -4.05
CA PRO A 17 -11.41 18.99 -5.17
C PRO A 17 -12.02 17.59 -5.36
N PHE A 18 -11.65 16.60 -4.55
CA PHE A 18 -11.96 15.19 -4.80
C PHE A 18 -13.08 14.64 -3.90
N HIS A 19 -13.77 13.62 -4.43
CA HIS A 19 -14.73 12.84 -3.67
C HIS A 19 -14.01 11.99 -2.60
N PRO A 20 -14.47 11.94 -1.34
CA PRO A 20 -13.76 11.24 -0.25
C PRO A 20 -13.50 9.77 -0.54
N LYS A 21 -14.50 9.06 -1.10
CA LYS A 21 -14.36 7.66 -1.55
C LYS A 21 -13.18 7.44 -2.50
N LEU A 22 -12.91 8.39 -3.40
CA LEU A 22 -11.77 8.30 -4.33
C LEU A 22 -10.45 8.44 -3.58
N VAL A 23 -10.36 9.43 -2.67
CA VAL A 23 -9.15 9.68 -1.88
C VAL A 23 -8.83 8.49 -0.98
N TRP A 24 -9.83 8.00 -0.24
CA TRP A 24 -9.67 6.84 0.63
C TRP A 24 -9.38 5.56 -0.16
N GLY A 25 -10.00 5.37 -1.32
CA GLY A 25 -9.67 4.26 -2.21
C GLY A 25 -8.21 4.31 -2.69
N ALA A 26 -7.70 5.49 -3.04
CA ALA A 26 -6.31 5.67 -3.44
C ALA A 26 -5.34 5.40 -2.28
N ILE A 27 -5.66 5.87 -1.07
CA ILE A 27 -4.87 5.58 0.14
C ILE A 27 -4.81 4.08 0.38
N LEU A 28 -5.95 3.38 0.33
CA LEU A 28 -6.01 1.94 0.55
C LEU A 28 -5.18 1.18 -0.50
N LEU A 29 -5.19 1.60 -1.76
CA LEU A 29 -4.33 1.01 -2.79
C LEU A 29 -2.84 1.20 -2.49
N VAL A 30 -2.44 2.38 -2.01
CA VAL A 30 -1.06 2.64 -1.58
C VAL A 30 -0.68 1.78 -0.38
N GLU A 31 -1.56 1.65 0.62
CA GLU A 31 -1.33 0.81 1.79
C GLU A 31 -1.15 -0.67 1.40
N VAL A 32 -2.00 -1.19 0.53
CA VAL A 32 -1.87 -2.55 -0.01
C VAL A 32 -0.54 -2.71 -0.75
N ALA A 33 -0.16 -1.76 -1.59
CA ALA A 33 1.12 -1.81 -2.30
C ALA A 33 2.32 -1.80 -1.35
N VAL A 34 2.27 -1.00 -0.27
CA VAL A 34 3.30 -0.98 0.77
C VAL A 34 3.40 -2.31 1.48
N VAL A 35 2.26 -2.89 1.89
CA VAL A 35 2.24 -4.21 2.57
C VAL A 35 2.80 -5.29 1.67
N VAL A 36 2.37 -5.34 0.41
CA VAL A 36 2.92 -6.30 -0.58
C VAL A 36 4.42 -6.10 -0.75
N GLY A 37 4.87 -4.85 -0.91
CA GLY A 37 6.30 -4.55 -1.05
C GLY A 37 7.13 -4.98 0.16
N LEU A 38 6.61 -4.77 1.38
CA LEU A 38 7.28 -5.21 2.61
C LEU A 38 7.35 -6.74 2.70
N VAL A 39 6.25 -7.44 2.45
CA VAL A 39 6.21 -8.91 2.49
C VAL A 39 7.18 -9.50 1.47
N THR A 40 7.12 -9.04 0.22
CA THR A 40 8.06 -9.46 -0.83
C THR A 40 9.50 -9.15 -0.45
N GLY A 41 9.76 -7.96 0.10
CA GLY A 41 11.10 -7.58 0.57
C GLY A 41 11.62 -8.49 1.68
N PHE A 42 10.79 -8.86 2.65
CA PHE A 42 11.19 -9.79 3.71
C PHE A 42 11.48 -11.19 3.20
N VAL A 43 10.65 -11.70 2.28
CA VAL A 43 10.87 -13.02 1.67
C VAL A 43 12.19 -13.00 0.88
N TRP A 44 12.42 -11.96 0.06
CA TRP A 44 13.65 -11.83 -0.72
C TRP A 44 14.91 -11.70 0.16
N ILE A 45 14.85 -10.93 1.25
CA ILE A 45 15.97 -10.85 2.21
C ILE A 45 16.18 -12.22 2.88
N GLY A 46 15.11 -12.89 3.27
CA GLY A 46 15.18 -14.21 3.90
C GLY A 46 15.86 -15.23 3.00
N ASP A 47 15.49 -15.25 1.73
CA ASP A 47 16.10 -16.06 0.67
C ASP A 47 17.60 -15.77 0.53
N LYS A 48 17.98 -14.50 0.38
CA LYS A 48 19.39 -14.09 0.29
C LYS A 48 20.22 -14.44 1.53
N VAL A 49 19.61 -14.47 2.71
CA VAL A 49 20.28 -14.90 3.95
C VAL A 49 20.40 -16.42 4.00
N GLU A 50 19.35 -17.14 3.58
CA GLU A 50 19.32 -18.59 3.50
C GLU A 50 20.41 -19.11 2.56
N ASP A 51 20.57 -18.50 1.38
CA ASP A 51 21.63 -18.80 0.40
C ASP A 51 23.04 -18.78 1.01
N GLN A 52 23.31 -17.87 1.96
CA GLN A 52 24.63 -17.75 2.59
C GLN A 52 24.90 -18.86 3.61
N ILE A 53 23.84 -19.49 4.15
CA ILE A 53 23.93 -20.44 5.25
C ILE A 53 23.71 -21.88 4.74
N ALA A 54 22.77 -22.07 3.82
CA ALA A 54 22.31 -23.36 3.32
C ALA A 54 22.10 -23.30 1.78
N PRO A 55 23.19 -23.24 0.99
CA PRO A 55 23.08 -23.08 -0.45
C PRO A 55 22.33 -24.26 -1.11
N GLY A 56 21.42 -23.93 -2.03
CA GLY A 56 20.61 -24.91 -2.79
C GLY A 56 19.26 -25.25 -2.15
N GLY A 57 18.75 -24.36 -1.28
CA GLY A 57 17.43 -24.45 -0.68
C GLY A 57 16.27 -24.20 -1.65
N THR A 58 15.06 -24.11 -1.09
CA THR A 58 13.86 -23.76 -1.88
C THR A 58 13.81 -22.26 -2.09
N GLU A 59 13.90 -21.85 -3.34
CA GLU A 59 13.69 -20.47 -3.78
C GLU A 59 12.22 -20.09 -3.59
N TRP A 60 11.95 -19.08 -2.76
CA TRP A 60 10.59 -18.60 -2.52
C TRP A 60 10.17 -17.53 -3.53
N ILE A 61 11.16 -16.96 -4.25
CA ILE A 61 11.00 -15.91 -5.26
C ILE A 61 11.99 -16.20 -6.40
N ASP A 62 11.52 -16.19 -7.65
CA ASP A 62 12.32 -16.60 -8.81
C ASP A 62 13.41 -15.58 -9.27
N PHE A 63 13.63 -14.47 -8.56
CA PHE A 63 14.45 -13.33 -9.04
C PHE A 63 15.46 -12.78 -8.02
#